data_AF-A0A6L7KL81-F1
#
_entry.id   AF-A0A6L7KL81-F1
#
_cell.length_a   1.000
_cell.length_b   1.000
_cell.length_c   1.000
_cell.angle_alpha   90.00
_cell.angle_beta   90.00
_cell.angle_gamma   90.00
#
_symmetry.space_group_name_H-M   'P 1'
#
loop_
_entity.id
_entity.type
_entity.pdbx_description
1 polymer ?
#
loop_
_entity_poly.entity_id
_entity_poly.type
_entity_poly.pdbx_seq_one_letter_code
_entity_poly.pdbx_strand_id
1 'polypeptide(L)'
;MQASKGGPSIPGADALAGAAREFVDSMTQGTLYVIGPGTSAGSVLTAMGATPSMLGIDAVRDGQVVARDATAEELETLAGDNPVRIVLGVTGRQGFLLGRGNQQITPALIARAGPEGLIVMASESKLAALAQPCLWVDTGDPDLDQALSGYLRVKTGRGRATMMRVGAS
;
A
#
# COMPACT_ATOMS: atom_id res chain seq x y z
N MET A 1 -34.56 20.77 4.44
CA MET A 1 -34.13 19.40 4.14
C MET A 1 -32.91 19.46 3.24
N GLN A 2 -31.76 19.00 3.73
CA GLN A 2 -30.46 19.13 3.07
C GLN A 2 -30.25 17.92 2.16
N ALA A 3 -30.08 18.17 0.86
CA ALA A 3 -29.77 17.15 -0.12
C ALA A 3 -28.27 16.81 -0.08
N SER A 4 -27.93 15.60 0.33
CA SER A 4 -26.58 15.05 0.20
C SER A 4 -26.31 14.72 -1.27
N LYS A 5 -25.49 15.55 -1.95
CA LYS A 5 -24.94 15.23 -3.27
C LYS A 5 -23.90 14.11 -3.13
N GLY A 6 -24.35 12.87 -3.21
CA GLY A 6 -23.48 11.74 -3.57
C GLY A 6 -23.18 11.86 -5.06
N GLY A 7 -22.01 12.39 -5.42
CA GLY A 7 -21.52 12.32 -6.79
C GLY A 7 -21.36 10.86 -7.24
N PRO A 8 -21.45 10.56 -8.55
CA PRO A 8 -21.39 9.19 -9.03
C PRO A 8 -20.07 8.54 -8.59
N SER A 9 -20.15 7.43 -7.86
CA SER A 9 -18.95 6.67 -7.51
C SER A 9 -18.30 6.17 -8.79
N ILE A 10 -17.01 6.49 -8.96
CA ILE A 10 -16.23 6.05 -10.12
C ILE A 10 -16.21 4.51 -10.08
N PRO A 11 -16.62 3.81 -11.15
CA PRO A 11 -16.62 2.35 -11.19
C PRO A 11 -15.21 1.81 -10.85
N GLY A 12 -15.04 1.26 -9.66
CA GLY A 12 -13.75 0.81 -9.12
C GLY A 12 -13.35 1.43 -7.76
N ALA A 13 -13.83 2.63 -7.42
CA ALA A 13 -13.59 3.23 -6.10
C ALA A 13 -14.31 2.44 -4.99
N ASP A 14 -15.56 2.04 -5.25
CA ASP A 14 -16.34 1.23 -4.30
C ASP A 14 -15.75 -0.17 -4.12
N ALA A 15 -15.20 -0.76 -5.20
CA ALA A 15 -14.53 -2.05 -5.13
C ALA A 15 -13.28 -1.99 -4.24
N LEU A 16 -12.43 -0.98 -4.45
CA LEU A 16 -11.21 -0.80 -3.67
C LEU A 16 -11.51 -0.52 -2.19
N ALA A 17 -12.54 0.28 -1.90
CA ALA A 17 -13.03 0.48 -0.53
C ALA A 17 -13.50 -0.84 0.12
N GLY A 18 -14.14 -1.71 -0.65
CA GLY A 18 -14.50 -3.06 -0.21
C GLY A 18 -13.30 -3.94 0.14
N ALA A 19 -12.23 -3.87 -0.68
CA ALA A 19 -10.97 -4.57 -0.43
C ALA A 19 -10.24 -4.03 0.80
N ALA A 20 -10.26 -2.70 1.00
CA ALA A 20 -9.65 -2.04 2.14
C ALA A 20 -10.31 -2.45 3.45
N ARG A 21 -11.65 -2.48 3.51
CA ARG A 21 -12.40 -2.96 4.68
C ARG A 21 -12.07 -4.41 5.02
N GLU A 22 -12.09 -5.28 4.01
CA GLU A 22 -11.69 -6.69 4.19
C GLU A 22 -10.25 -6.83 4.70
N PHE A 23 -9.34 -5.98 4.22
CA PHE A 23 -7.97 -5.97 4.71
C PHE A 23 -7.86 -5.52 6.17
N VAL A 24 -8.58 -4.45 6.56
CA VAL A 24 -8.64 -3.98 7.95
C VAL A 24 -9.13 -5.09 8.88
N ASP A 25 -10.16 -5.83 8.49
CA ASP A 25 -10.69 -6.97 9.26
C ASP A 25 -9.67 -8.12 9.41
N SER A 26 -8.65 -8.18 8.54
CA SER A 26 -7.58 -9.19 8.55
C SER A 26 -6.29 -8.73 9.23
N MET A 27 -6.25 -7.50 9.73
CA MET A 27 -5.05 -6.96 10.40
C MET A 27 -4.74 -7.76 11.67
N THR A 28 -3.45 -8.03 11.87
CA THR A 28 -2.93 -8.84 12.96
C THR A 28 -2.44 -7.93 14.08
N GLN A 29 -2.84 -8.25 15.31
CA GLN A 29 -2.40 -7.52 16.51
C GLN A 29 -0.86 -7.53 16.63
N GLY A 30 -0.28 -6.45 17.14
CA GLY A 30 1.16 -6.26 17.32
C GLY A 30 1.94 -5.95 16.04
N THR A 31 1.33 -6.08 14.85
CA THR A 31 1.99 -5.78 13.57
C THR A 31 1.97 -4.28 13.28
N LEU A 32 3.10 -3.72 12.86
CA LEU A 32 3.16 -2.37 12.29
C LEU A 32 2.75 -2.42 10.82
N TYR A 33 1.73 -1.65 10.46
CA TYR A 33 1.31 -1.44 9.09
C TYR A 33 1.76 -0.06 8.63
N VAL A 34 2.73 -0.03 7.73
CA VAL A 34 3.21 1.18 7.06
C VAL A 34 2.34 1.42 5.84
N ILE A 35 1.62 2.54 5.81
CA ILE A 35 0.67 2.88 4.76
C ILE A 35 1.35 3.87 3.81
N GLY A 36 1.63 3.38 2.60
CA GLY A 36 2.23 4.16 1.53
C GLY A 36 1.35 5.34 1.07
N PRO A 37 1.89 6.23 0.23
CA PRO A 37 1.19 7.44 -0.17
C PRO A 37 0.08 7.13 -1.18
N GLY A 38 -0.82 8.09 -1.34
CA GLY A 38 -1.84 8.09 -2.37
C GLY A 38 -3.12 7.33 -2.02
N THR A 39 -4.12 7.47 -2.89
CA THR A 39 -5.51 7.09 -2.59
C THR A 39 -5.73 5.60 -2.43
N SER A 40 -4.93 4.76 -3.09
CA SER A 40 -5.11 3.31 -3.04
C SER A 40 -4.65 2.73 -1.70
N ALA A 41 -3.45 3.07 -1.23
CA ALA A 41 -2.99 2.68 0.11
C ALA A 41 -3.78 3.41 1.21
N GLY A 42 -4.01 4.72 1.06
CA GLY A 42 -4.81 5.53 1.99
C GLY A 42 -6.27 5.09 2.13
N SER A 43 -6.78 4.25 1.22
CA SER A 43 -8.11 3.65 1.37
C SER A 43 -8.22 2.75 2.60
N VAL A 44 -7.10 2.17 3.08
CA VAL A 44 -7.06 1.41 4.34
C VAL A 44 -7.36 2.31 5.53
N LEU A 45 -6.72 3.48 5.62
CA LEU A 45 -7.00 4.46 6.67
C LEU A 45 -8.43 4.98 6.60
N THR A 46 -8.92 5.26 5.38
CA THR A 46 -10.31 5.67 5.17
C THR A 46 -11.29 4.60 5.65
N ALA A 47 -10.99 3.32 5.41
CA ALA A 47 -11.80 2.20 5.89
C ALA A 47 -11.79 2.07 7.42
N MET A 48 -10.72 2.50 8.08
CA MET A 48 -10.64 2.61 9.55
C MET A 48 -11.30 3.87 10.12
N GLY A 49 -11.86 4.75 9.27
CA GLY A 49 -12.44 6.02 9.69
C GLY A 49 -11.42 7.14 9.93
N ALA A 50 -10.17 6.97 9.47
CA ALA A 50 -9.11 7.97 9.55
C ALA A 50 -8.88 8.67 8.20
N THR A 51 -8.37 9.90 8.26
CA THR A 51 -7.96 10.65 7.06
C THR A 51 -6.50 10.36 6.73
N PRO A 52 -6.17 9.85 5.53
CA PRO A 52 -4.80 9.57 5.13
C PRO A 52 -4.02 10.84 4.80
N SER A 53 -2.71 10.80 5.03
CA SER A 53 -1.77 11.78 4.49
C SER A 53 -1.71 11.65 2.96
N MET A 54 -1.78 12.78 2.25
CA MET A 54 -1.90 12.76 0.78
C MET A 54 -0.61 12.29 0.09
N LEU A 55 0.54 12.77 0.56
CA LEU A 55 1.87 12.48 -0.01
C LEU A 55 2.82 11.80 0.98
N GLY A 56 2.41 11.72 2.25
CA GLY A 56 3.18 11.16 3.35
C GLY A 56 2.97 9.66 3.55
N ILE A 57 3.74 9.10 4.48
CA ILE A 57 3.59 7.73 4.95
C ILE A 57 2.95 7.74 6.32
N ASP A 58 1.89 6.98 6.50
CA ASP A 58 1.23 6.85 7.81
C ASP A 58 1.55 5.49 8.43
N ALA A 59 1.41 5.37 9.74
CA ALA A 59 1.67 4.12 10.45
C ALA A 59 0.46 3.72 11.31
N VAL A 60 0.08 2.44 11.24
CA VAL A 60 -1.01 1.85 11.99
C VAL A 60 -0.51 0.66 12.80
N ARG A 61 -0.99 0.54 14.04
CA ARG A 61 -0.83 -0.64 14.89
C ARG A 61 -2.08 -0.81 15.74
N ASP A 62 -2.52 -2.05 15.91
CA ASP A 62 -3.66 -2.41 16.77
C ASP A 62 -4.93 -1.58 16.52
N GLY A 63 -5.22 -1.34 15.24
CA GLY A 63 -6.39 -0.56 14.80
C GLY A 63 -6.28 0.95 15.04
N GLN A 64 -5.13 1.46 15.46
CA GLN A 64 -4.89 2.88 15.74
C GLN A 64 -3.83 3.45 14.81
N VAL A 65 -4.02 4.71 14.39
CA VAL A 65 -2.98 5.46 13.69
C VAL A 65 -1.95 5.92 14.73
N VAL A 66 -0.73 5.38 14.63
CA VAL A 66 0.37 5.65 15.58
C VAL A 66 1.34 6.71 15.08
N ALA A 67 1.36 7.00 13.77
CA ALA A 67 2.03 8.17 13.21
C ALA A 67 1.37 8.61 11.91
N ARG A 68 1.53 9.89 11.57
CA ARG A 68 1.07 10.49 10.33
C ARG A 68 2.21 11.24 9.66
N ASP A 69 2.33 11.10 8.35
CA ASP A 69 3.43 11.68 7.56
C ASP A 69 4.81 11.40 8.20
N ALA A 70 4.99 10.15 8.62
CA ALA A 70 6.10 9.68 9.43
C ALA A 70 7.40 9.63 8.63
N THR A 71 8.47 10.13 9.23
CA THR A 71 9.83 10.01 8.72
C THR A 71 10.33 8.56 8.76
N ALA A 72 11.42 8.27 8.04
CA ALA A 72 12.08 6.96 8.09
C ALA A 72 12.46 6.54 9.53
N GLU A 73 13.05 7.47 10.29
CA GLU A 73 13.49 7.21 11.67
C GLU A 73 12.32 6.88 12.60
N GLU A 74 11.20 7.59 12.46
CA GLU A 74 9.98 7.29 13.23
C GLU A 74 9.42 5.92 12.88
N LEU A 75 9.40 5.56 11.60
CA LEU A 75 8.91 4.25 11.16
C LEU A 75 9.80 3.10 11.67
N GLU A 76 11.13 3.26 11.65
CA GLU A 76 12.06 2.28 12.20
C GLU A 76 11.93 2.15 13.71
N THR A 77 11.81 3.27 14.43
CA THR A 77 11.57 3.31 15.88
C THR A 77 10.26 2.63 16.24
N LEU A 78 9.17 2.94 15.52
CA LEU A 78 7.87 2.32 15.72
C LEU A 78 7.94 0.82 15.43
N ALA A 79 8.67 0.41 14.40
CA ALA A 79 8.83 -1.00 14.05
C ALA A 79 9.43 -1.79 15.22
N GLY A 80 10.53 -1.31 15.82
CA GLY A 80 11.19 -1.98 16.94
C GLY A 80 11.54 -3.43 16.57
N ASP A 81 11.09 -4.41 17.34
CA ASP A 81 11.21 -5.84 17.03
C ASP A 81 9.92 -6.46 16.47
N ASN A 82 8.90 -5.64 16.21
CA ASN A 82 7.60 -6.13 15.80
C ASN A 82 7.57 -6.49 14.30
N PRO A 83 6.67 -7.39 13.90
CA PRO A 83 6.40 -7.64 12.48
C PRO A 83 6.00 -6.36 11.76
N VAL A 84 6.46 -6.20 10.52
CA VAL A 84 6.16 -5.06 9.66
C VAL A 84 5.44 -5.54 8.41
N ARG A 85 4.40 -4.82 7.99
CA ARG A 85 3.73 -4.98 6.71
C ARG A 85 3.59 -3.62 6.05
N ILE A 86 3.71 -3.58 4.73
CA ILE A 86 3.72 -2.35 3.95
C ILE A 86 2.55 -2.39 2.97
N VAL A 87 1.64 -1.42 3.09
CA VAL A 87 0.51 -1.25 2.19
C VAL A 87 0.88 -0.27 1.10
N LEU A 88 0.85 -0.71 -0.16
CA LEU A 88 1.29 0.08 -1.30
C LEU A 88 0.16 0.29 -2.31
N GLY A 89 0.13 1.48 -2.89
CA GLY A 89 -0.60 1.74 -4.12
C GLY A 89 0.27 1.48 -5.35
N VAL A 90 -0.35 1.38 -6.51
CA VAL A 90 0.38 1.44 -7.79
C VAL A 90 0.50 2.90 -8.23
N THR A 91 1.74 3.34 -8.46
CA THR A 91 2.09 4.74 -8.77
C THR A 91 2.34 4.94 -10.26
N GLY A 92 1.68 5.95 -10.83
CA GLY A 92 1.81 6.34 -12.23
C GLY A 92 1.35 5.26 -13.22
N ARG A 93 1.52 5.53 -14.51
CA ARG A 93 1.26 4.55 -15.59
C ARG A 93 2.40 3.55 -15.77
N GLN A 94 3.55 3.81 -15.15
CA GLN A 94 4.74 2.96 -15.25
C GLN A 94 4.62 1.71 -14.36
N GLY A 95 3.87 1.78 -13.25
CA GLY A 95 3.59 0.63 -12.40
C GLY A 95 4.54 0.46 -11.21
N PHE A 96 5.18 1.54 -10.74
CA PHE A 96 6.05 1.46 -9.56
C PHE A 96 5.26 1.24 -8.27
N LEU A 97 5.76 0.32 -7.45
CA LEU A 97 5.30 0.05 -6.09
C LEU A 97 6.21 0.73 -5.06
N LEU A 98 7.52 0.60 -5.29
CA LEU A 98 8.60 1.18 -4.51
C LEU A 98 9.59 1.78 -5.51
N GLY A 99 10.09 2.98 -5.25
CA GLY A 99 11.02 3.67 -6.14
C GLY A 99 11.90 4.66 -5.37
N ARG A 100 12.85 5.28 -6.05
CA ARG A 100 13.86 6.16 -5.44
C ARG A 100 13.35 7.47 -4.85
N GLY A 101 12.09 7.84 -5.09
CA GLY A 101 11.50 9.09 -4.58
C GLY A 101 11.04 8.98 -3.13
N ASN A 102 11.26 10.03 -2.33
CA ASN A 102 10.77 10.21 -0.95
C ASN A 102 10.84 8.92 -0.08
N GLN A 103 12.05 8.46 0.21
CA GLN A 103 12.37 7.15 0.80
C GLN A 103 12.10 7.05 2.32
N GLN A 104 10.90 7.40 2.76
CA GLN A 104 10.46 7.16 4.14
C GLN A 104 10.34 5.64 4.44
N ILE A 105 10.01 4.83 3.43
CA ILE A 105 10.00 3.37 3.53
C ILE A 105 11.38 2.84 3.16
N THR A 106 12.24 2.63 4.15
CA THR A 106 13.66 2.26 3.95
C THR A 106 13.82 0.80 3.49
N PRO A 107 14.95 0.45 2.82
CA PRO A 107 15.28 -0.94 2.49
C PRO A 107 15.23 -1.88 3.69
N ALA A 108 15.61 -1.41 4.89
CA ALA A 108 15.54 -2.19 6.11
C ALA A 108 14.09 -2.57 6.49
N LEU A 109 13.14 -1.63 6.39
CA LEU A 109 11.72 -1.90 6.60
C LEU A 109 11.15 -2.84 5.54
N ILE A 110 11.55 -2.65 4.29
CA ILE A 110 11.10 -3.48 3.16
C ILE A 110 11.61 -4.92 3.30
N ALA A 111 12.90 -5.10 3.59
CA ALA A 111 13.49 -6.41 3.84
C ALA A 111 12.83 -7.13 5.01
N ARG A 112 12.49 -6.39 6.08
CA ARG A 112 11.77 -6.94 7.24
C ARG A 112 10.35 -7.39 6.90
N ALA A 113 9.64 -6.62 6.08
CA ALA A 113 8.32 -7.02 5.60
C ALA A 113 8.41 -8.25 4.68
N GLY A 114 9.44 -8.30 3.83
CA GLY A 114 9.63 -9.31 2.81
C GLY A 114 8.51 -9.31 1.76
N PRO A 115 8.56 -10.23 0.78
CA PRO A 115 7.58 -10.28 -0.31
C PRO A 115 6.13 -10.49 0.18
N GLU A 116 5.94 -11.33 1.21
CA GLU A 116 4.61 -11.60 1.78
C GLU A 116 4.08 -10.43 2.63
N GLY A 117 4.96 -9.57 3.14
CA GLY A 117 4.60 -8.36 3.87
C GLY A 117 4.28 -7.17 2.96
N LEU A 118 4.36 -7.29 1.64
CA LEU A 118 3.92 -6.26 0.68
C LEU A 118 2.46 -6.47 0.29
N ILE A 119 1.60 -5.55 0.72
CA ILE A 119 0.16 -5.58 0.47
C ILE A 119 -0.15 -4.52 -0.58
N VAL A 120 -0.37 -4.93 -1.82
CA VAL A 120 -0.62 -4.00 -2.92
C VAL A 120 -2.11 -3.82 -3.17
N MET A 121 -2.55 -2.57 -3.29
CA MET A 121 -3.93 -2.17 -3.58
C MET A 121 -4.00 -1.31 -4.84
N ALA A 122 -4.86 -1.68 -5.78
CA ALA A 122 -5.15 -0.88 -6.97
C ALA A 122 -6.48 -1.31 -7.60
N SER A 123 -7.16 -0.41 -8.31
CA SER A 123 -8.31 -0.79 -9.12
C SER A 123 -7.88 -1.61 -10.35
N GLU A 124 -8.75 -2.47 -10.85
CA GLU A 124 -8.51 -3.20 -12.11
C GLU A 124 -8.27 -2.26 -13.29
N SER A 125 -8.99 -1.13 -13.34
CA SER A 125 -8.80 -0.09 -14.34
C SER A 125 -7.40 0.53 -14.29
N LYS A 126 -6.82 0.73 -13.09
CA LYS A 126 -5.46 1.26 -12.94
C LYS A 126 -4.43 0.24 -13.43
N LEU A 127 -4.62 -1.04 -13.11
CA LEU A 127 -3.74 -2.12 -13.58
C LEU A 127 -3.81 -2.29 -15.11
N ALA A 128 -5.00 -2.20 -15.71
CA ALA A 128 -5.19 -2.31 -17.15
C ALA A 128 -4.60 -1.12 -17.93
N ALA A 129 -4.44 0.05 -17.28
CA ALA A 129 -3.91 1.26 -17.89
C ALA A 129 -2.38 1.39 -17.83
N LEU A 130 -1.70 0.40 -17.22
CA LEU A 130 -0.24 0.37 -17.14
C LEU A 130 0.37 0.29 -18.55
N ALA A 131 1.50 0.98 -18.74
CA ALA A 131 2.23 0.97 -20.01
C ALA A 131 2.76 -0.43 -20.35
N GLN A 132 3.06 -1.22 -19.33
CA GLN A 132 3.43 -2.62 -19.43
C GLN A 132 2.61 -3.40 -18.38
N PRO A 133 2.24 -4.67 -18.63
CA PRO A 133 1.55 -5.51 -17.64
C PRO A 133 2.53 -6.02 -16.56
N CYS A 134 3.29 -5.10 -15.95
CA CYS A 134 4.33 -5.35 -14.97
C CYS A 134 4.34 -4.23 -13.93
N LEU A 135 4.60 -4.63 -12.69
CA LEU A 135 4.91 -3.73 -11.59
C LEU A 135 6.42 -3.68 -11.38
N TRP A 136 6.89 -2.58 -10.79
CA TRP A 136 8.33 -2.34 -10.61
C TRP A 136 8.66 -1.98 -9.17
N VAL A 137 9.82 -2.46 -8.73
CA VAL A 137 10.48 -2.07 -7.49
C VAL A 137 11.89 -1.57 -7.82
N ASP A 138 12.28 -0.49 -7.16
CA ASP A 138 13.64 0.06 -7.15
C ASP A 138 13.87 0.61 -5.75
N THR A 139 14.39 -0.26 -4.87
CA THR A 139 14.68 0.05 -3.47
C THR A 139 16.07 0.67 -3.30
N GLY A 140 16.88 0.70 -4.35
CA GLY A 140 18.29 1.08 -4.30
C GLY A 140 19.21 -0.04 -3.81
N ASP A 141 18.66 -1.20 -3.46
CA ASP A 141 19.38 -2.42 -3.10
C ASP A 141 19.02 -3.54 -4.11
N PRO A 142 19.94 -3.91 -5.02
CA PRO A 142 19.68 -4.90 -6.06
C PRO A 142 19.31 -6.29 -5.54
N ASP A 143 19.86 -6.70 -4.40
CA ASP A 143 19.57 -8.03 -3.82
C ASP A 143 18.15 -8.05 -3.26
N LEU A 144 17.74 -6.94 -2.64
CA LEU A 144 16.36 -6.75 -2.18
C LEU A 144 15.38 -6.67 -3.36
N ASP A 145 15.71 -5.91 -4.40
CA ASP A 145 14.87 -5.79 -5.60
C ASP A 145 14.68 -7.16 -6.28
N GLN A 146 15.74 -7.97 -6.32
CA GLN A 146 15.69 -9.34 -6.83
C GLN A 146 14.85 -10.25 -5.93
N ALA A 147 14.92 -10.10 -4.60
CA ALA A 147 14.12 -10.87 -3.65
C ALA A 147 12.61 -10.54 -3.72
N LEU A 148 12.26 -9.32 -4.11
CA LEU A 148 10.88 -8.84 -4.28
C LEU A 148 10.31 -9.14 -5.68
N SER A 149 11.16 -9.52 -6.63
CA SER A 149 10.75 -9.85 -7.99
C SER A 149 9.99 -11.17 -8.07
N GLY A 150 9.15 -11.33 -9.10
CA GLY A 150 8.34 -12.54 -9.29
C GLY A 150 6.88 -12.19 -9.59
N TYR A 151 5.97 -12.72 -8.78
CA TYR A 151 4.54 -12.43 -8.90
C TYR A 151 3.93 -12.13 -7.54
N LEU A 152 3.10 -11.10 -7.48
CA LEU A 152 2.31 -10.79 -6.28
C LEU A 152 0.84 -10.61 -6.60
N ARG A 153 0.01 -10.72 -5.56
CA ARG A 153 -1.43 -10.47 -5.61
C ARG A 153 -1.69 -8.99 -5.35
N VAL A 154 -2.30 -8.31 -6.31
CA VAL A 154 -2.85 -6.96 -6.10
C VAL A 154 -4.31 -7.08 -5.70
N LYS A 155 -4.69 -6.56 -4.54
CA LYS A 155 -6.09 -6.47 -4.10
C LYS A 155 -6.83 -5.43 -4.93
N THR A 156 -7.87 -5.87 -5.63
CA THR A 156 -8.65 -5.04 -6.56
C THR A 156 -10.10 -4.83 -6.15
N GLY A 157 -10.61 -5.71 -5.27
CA GLY A 157 -11.95 -5.66 -4.71
C GLY A 157 -12.08 -6.62 -3.54
N ARG A 158 -13.21 -6.58 -2.82
CA ARG A 158 -13.52 -7.57 -1.77
C ARG A 158 -13.46 -8.99 -2.36
N GLY A 159 -12.64 -9.86 -1.80
CA GLY A 159 -12.42 -11.22 -2.30
C GLY A 159 -11.83 -11.30 -3.72
N ARG A 160 -11.36 -10.18 -4.29
CA ARG A 160 -10.82 -10.10 -5.66
C ARG A 160 -9.38 -9.62 -5.63
N ALA A 161 -8.55 -10.32 -6.40
CA ALA A 161 -7.18 -9.93 -6.63
C ALA A 161 -6.75 -10.26 -8.06
N THR A 162 -5.79 -9.49 -8.57
CA THR A 162 -5.12 -9.74 -9.85
C THR A 162 -3.68 -10.13 -9.59
N MET A 163 -3.21 -11.23 -10.18
CA MET A 163 -1.80 -11.58 -10.16
C MET A 163 -1.04 -10.66 -11.12
N MET A 164 0.00 -10.00 -10.61
CA MET A 164 0.86 -9.12 -11.41
C MET A 164 2.30 -9.57 -11.32
N ARG A 165 3.02 -9.51 -12.45
CA ARG A 165 4.47 -9.69 -12.46
C ARG A 165 5.14 -8.49 -11.80
N VAL A 166 6.18 -8.74 -11.02
CA VAL A 166 7.06 -7.72 -10.42
C VAL A 166 8.47 -7.91 -10.97
N GLY A 167 9.05 -6.83 -11.48
CA GLY A 167 10.46 -6.78 -11.88
C GLY A 167 11.25 -5.78 -11.05
N ALA A 168 12.56 -6.04 -10.94
CA ALA A 168 13.55 -5.07 -10.52
C ALA A 168 13.86 -4.10 -11.68
N SER A 169 13.99 -2.81 -11.40
CA SER A 169 14.35 -1.77 -12.38
C SER A 169 15.77 -1.25 -12.18
#